data_AF-A0A1S8DFH8-F1
#
_entry.id   AF-A0A1S8DFH8-F1
#
_cell.length_a   1.000
_cell.length_b   1.000
_cell.length_c   1.000
_cell.angle_alpha   90.00
_cell.angle_beta   90.00
_cell.angle_gamma   90.00
#
_symmetry.space_group_name_H-M   'P 1'
#
loop_
_entity.id
_entity.type
_entity.pdbx_description
1 polymer ?
#
loop_
_entity_poly.entity_id
_entity_poly.type
_entity_poly.pdbx_seq_one_letter_code
_entity_poly.pdbx_strand_id
1 'polypeptide(L)'
;MRTFAAATLLLSCLMPAAAQAFPIDLQSQFDGVTVEAETTDMSNIATVLLRNTGNTAALCEATFVNGPERPTPRRVKLAAGESTTISQSFLRAITRVRVTLNCHAS
;
A
#
# COMPACT_ATOMS: atom_id res chain seq x y z
N MET A 1 -9.35 -46.25 -33.98
CA MET A 1 -10.14 -45.06 -33.63
C MET A 1 -10.16 -44.91 -32.10
N ARG A 2 -9.14 -44.29 -31.51
CA ARG A 2 -9.00 -44.11 -30.04
C ARG A 2 -8.30 -42.78 -29.78
N THR A 3 -9.03 -41.67 -29.95
CA THR A 3 -8.50 -40.31 -29.67
C THR A 3 -9.65 -39.40 -29.26
N PHE A 4 -10.28 -39.64 -28.10
CA PHE A 4 -11.19 -38.67 -27.48
C PHE A 4 -11.11 -38.82 -25.96
N ALA A 5 -9.95 -38.51 -25.37
CA ALA A 5 -9.80 -38.51 -23.90
C ALA A 5 -8.85 -37.42 -23.38
N ALA A 6 -8.53 -36.40 -24.19
CA ALA A 6 -7.48 -35.43 -23.85
C ALA A 6 -7.95 -33.96 -23.78
N ALA A 7 -9.25 -33.67 -23.95
CA ALA A 7 -9.72 -32.28 -24.06
C ALA A 7 -10.31 -31.70 -22.76
N THR A 8 -10.56 -32.50 -21.73
CA THR A 8 -11.37 -32.08 -20.57
C THR A 8 -10.57 -31.71 -19.31
N LEU A 9 -9.23 -31.83 -19.32
CA LEU A 9 -8.41 -31.67 -18.10
C LEU A 9 -7.65 -30.34 -17.98
N LEU A 10 -7.78 -29.43 -18.94
CA LEU A 10 -6.98 -28.19 -19.00
C LEU A 10 -7.70 -26.92 -18.49
N LEU A 11 -8.94 -27.03 -17.99
CA LEU A 11 -9.76 -25.85 -17.67
C LEU A 11 -9.79 -25.46 -16.17
N SER A 12 -9.08 -26.16 -15.30
CA SER A 12 -9.23 -26.02 -13.84
C SER A 12 -8.26 -25.05 -13.13
N CYS A 13 -7.40 -24.31 -13.85
CA CYS A 13 -6.37 -23.45 -13.22
C CYS A 13 -6.67 -21.94 -13.19
N LEU A 14 -7.87 -21.49 -13.60
CA LEU A 14 -8.26 -20.08 -13.46
C LEU A 14 -8.95 -19.85 -12.11
N MET A 15 -8.24 -20.08 -11.00
CA MET A 15 -8.70 -19.59 -9.71
C MET A 15 -8.49 -18.06 -9.70
N PRO A 16 -9.53 -17.24 -9.46
CA PRO A 16 -9.36 -15.82 -9.18
C PRO A 16 -8.43 -15.71 -7.97
N ALA A 17 -7.31 -15.00 -8.12
CA ALA A 17 -6.44 -14.69 -6.99
C ALA A 17 -7.31 -14.04 -5.90
N ALA A 18 -7.38 -14.68 -4.73
CA ALA A 18 -8.14 -14.17 -3.61
C ALA A 18 -7.64 -12.76 -3.30
N ALA A 19 -8.50 -11.76 -3.48
CA ALA A 19 -8.22 -10.41 -3.01
C ALA A 19 -8.13 -10.47 -1.49
N GLN A 20 -6.90 -10.50 -0.97
CA GLN A 20 -6.65 -10.43 0.45
C GLN A 20 -7.11 -9.04 0.90
N ALA A 21 -8.25 -8.99 1.59
CA ALA A 21 -8.74 -7.77 2.21
C ALA A 21 -7.84 -7.46 3.42
N PHE A 22 -6.67 -6.89 3.14
CA PHE A 22 -5.76 -6.41 4.17
C PHE A 22 -6.45 -5.30 4.98
N PRO A 23 -6.11 -5.14 6.27
CA PRO A 23 -6.75 -4.16 7.13
C PRO A 23 -6.41 -2.70 6.73
N ILE A 24 -5.50 -2.47 5.79
CA ILE A 24 -5.12 -1.14 5.32
C ILE A 24 -5.64 -0.90 3.90
N ASP A 25 -6.40 0.17 3.73
CA ASP A 25 -6.88 0.73 2.46
C ASP A 25 -5.98 1.92 2.09
N LEU A 26 -5.03 1.69 1.18
CA LEU A 26 -4.09 2.70 0.71
C LEU A 26 -4.62 3.41 -0.54
N GLN A 27 -4.73 4.74 -0.46
CA GLN A 27 -5.04 5.63 -1.57
C GLN A 27 -3.83 6.52 -1.83
N SER A 28 -3.21 6.37 -3.00
CA SER A 28 -2.02 7.13 -3.38
C SER A 28 -2.31 8.12 -4.51
N GLN A 29 -1.72 9.30 -4.39
CA GLN A 29 -1.66 10.31 -5.45
C GLN A 29 -0.21 10.79 -5.60
N PHE A 30 0.35 10.64 -6.80
CA PHE A 30 1.74 10.99 -7.10
C PHE A 30 1.80 12.00 -8.24
N ASP A 31 2.22 13.22 -7.92
CA ASP A 31 2.27 14.34 -8.86
C ASP A 31 3.72 14.55 -9.33
N GLY A 32 4.06 13.95 -10.48
CA GLY A 32 5.35 14.14 -11.13
C GLY A 32 6.55 13.46 -10.46
N VAL A 33 6.29 12.52 -9.53
CA VAL A 33 7.32 11.73 -8.83
C VAL A 33 7.04 10.24 -8.93
N THR A 34 8.09 9.43 -8.88
CA THR A 34 7.99 7.96 -8.87
C THR A 34 8.28 7.45 -7.47
N VAL A 35 7.22 7.14 -6.72
CA VAL A 35 7.31 6.62 -5.36
C VAL A 35 6.54 5.31 -5.28
N GLU A 36 7.16 4.30 -4.69
CA GLU A 36 6.51 3.04 -4.34
C GLU A 36 6.08 3.09 -2.87
N ALA A 37 4.93 2.48 -2.57
CA ALA A 37 4.37 2.45 -1.23
C ALA A 37 3.90 1.04 -0.87
N GLU A 38 4.38 0.52 0.26
CA GLU A 38 3.99 -0.77 0.81
C GLU A 38 3.45 -0.59 2.22
N THR A 39 2.31 -1.20 2.53
CA THR A 39 1.68 -1.08 3.84
C THR A 39 1.86 -2.35 4.67
N THR A 40 2.01 -2.20 5.97
CA THR A 40 1.98 -3.31 6.92
C THR A 40 1.31 -2.84 8.21
N ASP A 41 0.68 -3.74 8.94
CA ASP A 41 0.20 -3.49 10.29
C ASP A 41 0.76 -4.51 11.28
N MET A 42 0.85 -4.08 12.54
CA MET A 42 1.15 -4.96 13.67
C MET A 42 0.37 -4.47 14.88
N SER A 43 -0.67 -5.22 15.27
CA SER A 43 -1.58 -4.87 16.37
C SER A 43 -2.34 -3.55 16.15
N ASN A 44 -1.93 -2.48 16.81
CA ASN A 44 -2.50 -1.14 16.74
C ASN A 44 -1.59 -0.15 15.99
N ILE A 45 -0.59 -0.65 15.26
CA ILE A 45 0.36 0.17 14.50
C ILE A 45 0.19 -0.11 13.01
N ALA A 46 -0.02 0.94 12.23
CA ALA A 46 0.02 0.88 10.77
C ALA A 46 1.31 1.54 10.26
N THR A 47 1.92 0.97 9.23
CA THR A 47 3.13 1.49 8.60
C THR A 47 2.97 1.60 7.08
N VAL A 48 3.70 2.55 6.50
CA VAL A 48 3.87 2.72 5.07
C VAL A 48 5.36 2.84 4.80
N LEU A 49 5.93 1.84 4.13
CA LEU A 49 7.26 1.92 3.55
C LEU A 49 7.16 2.69 2.24
N LEU A 50 7.91 3.78 2.14
CA LEU A 50 8.04 4.59 0.94
C LEU A 50 9.40 4.39 0.31
N ARG A 51 9.45 4.24 -1.02
CA ARG A 51 10.70 4.18 -1.79
C ARG A 51 10.61 5.16 -2.95
N ASN A 52 11.51 6.14 -2.98
CA ASN A 52 11.61 7.05 -4.13
C ASN A 52 12.48 6.40 -5.20
N THR A 53 11.85 5.76 -6.19
CA THR A 53 12.52 5.11 -7.31
C THR A 53 12.74 6.06 -8.50
N GLY A 54 12.34 7.33 -8.35
CA GLY A 54 12.57 8.39 -9.32
C GLY A 54 13.92 9.09 -9.16
N ASN A 55 14.10 10.12 -9.99
CA ASN A 55 15.36 10.90 -10.07
C ASN A 55 15.26 12.27 -9.37
N THR A 56 14.11 12.60 -8.79
CA THR A 56 13.83 13.90 -8.15
C THR A 56 13.46 13.67 -6.69
N ALA A 57 13.82 14.60 -5.81
CA ALA A 57 13.36 14.56 -4.42
C ALA A 57 11.84 14.69 -4.34
N ALA A 58 11.22 13.94 -3.42
CA ALA A 58 9.78 13.94 -3.21
C ALA A 58 9.43 14.44 -1.80
N LEU A 59 8.37 15.23 -1.68
CA LEU A 59 7.73 15.56 -0.42
C LEU A 59 6.43 14.74 -0.33
N CYS A 60 6.38 13.83 0.65
CA CYS A 60 5.25 12.94 0.87
C CYS A 60 4.52 13.31 2.16
N GLU A 61 3.19 13.29 2.12
CA GLU A 61 2.29 13.43 3.26
C GLU A 61 1.40 12.20 3.36
N ALA A 62 1.41 11.53 4.51
CA ALA A 62 0.57 10.38 4.82
C ALA A 62 -0.42 10.73 5.94
N THR A 63 -1.71 10.56 5.66
CA THR A 63 -2.80 10.68 6.64
C THR A 63 -3.35 9.30 6.96
N PHE A 64 -3.43 8.97 8.25
CA PHE A 64 -3.91 7.69 8.74
C PHE A 64 -5.24 7.87 9.47
N VAL A 65 -6.26 7.09 9.14
CA VAL A 65 -7.58 7.16 9.78
C VAL A 65 -8.04 5.77 10.21
N ASN A 66 -8.19 5.56 11.53
CA ASN A 66 -8.77 4.35 12.12
C ASN A 66 -10.13 4.69 12.76
N GLY A 67 -11.22 4.55 12.00
CA GLY A 67 -12.56 4.93 12.46
C GLY A 67 -12.64 6.41 12.90
N PRO A 68 -12.91 6.71 14.19
CA PRO A 68 -12.92 8.07 14.71
C PRO A 68 -11.51 8.65 14.98
N GLU A 69 -10.46 7.83 15.03
CA GLU A 69 -9.09 8.28 15.31
C GLU A 69 -8.47 8.90 14.05
N ARG A 70 -8.11 10.19 14.13
CA ARG A 70 -7.55 10.99 13.02
C ARG A 70 -6.30 11.75 13.47
N PRO A 71 -5.15 11.07 13.65
CA PRO A 71 -3.89 11.72 13.98
C PRO A 71 -3.47 12.77 12.93
N THR A 72 -2.57 13.66 13.33
CA THR A 72 -1.98 14.65 12.42
C THR A 72 -1.25 13.97 11.25
N PRO A 73 -1.35 14.49 10.02
CA PRO A 73 -0.60 13.96 8.88
C PRO A 73 0.90 13.90 9.14
N ARG A 74 1.54 12.85 8.64
CA ARG A 74 2.99 12.64 8.72
C ARG A 74 3.62 13.09 7.42
N ARG A 75 4.59 14.01 7.50
CA ARG A 75 5.33 14.51 6.33
C ARG A 75 6.76 13.99 6.36
N VAL A 76 7.28 13.66 5.19
CA VAL A 76 8.68 13.28 5.01
C VAL A 76 9.18 13.71 3.64
N LYS A 77 10.43 14.13 3.58
CA LYS A 77 11.14 14.40 2.34
C LYS A 77 12.02 13.18 2.04
N LEU A 78 11.93 12.66 0.82
CA LEU A 78 12.78 11.57 0.34
C LEU A 78 13.65 12.08 -0.80
N ALA A 79 14.97 11.93 -0.69
CA ALA A 79 15.88 12.09 -1.81
C ALA A 79 15.62 11.00 -2.88
N ALA A 80 16.16 11.19 -4.08
CA ALA A 80 16.12 10.19 -5.14
C ALA A 80 16.86 8.91 -4.67
N GLY A 81 16.25 7.75 -4.86
CA GLY A 81 16.77 6.46 -4.40
C GLY A 81 16.61 6.20 -2.89
N GLU A 82 16.07 7.15 -2.12
CA GLU A 82 15.89 6.98 -0.67
C GLU A 82 14.66 6.12 -0.37
N SER A 83 14.69 5.42 0.77
CA SER A 83 13.54 4.72 1.33
C SER A 83 13.36 5.06 2.80
N THR A 84 12.11 5.16 3.26
CA THR A 84 11.79 5.44 4.66
C THR A 84 10.46 4.83 5.06
N THR A 85 10.26 4.59 6.36
CA THR A 85 9.01 4.03 6.89
C THR A 85 8.31 5.08 7.73
N ILE A 86 7.06 5.37 7.37
CA ILE A 86 6.14 6.17 8.18
C ILE A 86 5.29 5.23 9.02
N SER A 87 5.13 5.50 10.31
CA SER A 87 4.29 4.71 11.20
C SER A 87 3.28 5.57 11.96
N GLN A 88 2.14 4.97 12.28
CA GLN A 88 1.13 5.55 13.14
C GLN A 88 0.58 4.49 14.10
N SER A 89 0.75 4.74 15.39
CA SER A 89 0.11 3.96 16.45
C SER A 89 -1.26 4.55 16.78
N PHE A 90 -2.25 3.68 16.97
CA PHE A 90 -3.61 4.04 17.40
C PHE A 90 -3.85 3.60 18.84
N LEU A 91 -4.86 4.18 19.49
CA LEU A 91 -5.30 3.74 20.81
C LEU A 91 -6.09 2.45 20.73
N ARG A 92 -6.81 2.23 19.62
CA ARG A 92 -7.60 1.01 19.37
C ARG A 92 -6.90 0.07 18.39
N ALA A 93 -7.26 -1.21 18.48
CA ALA A 93 -6.83 -2.20 17.50
C ALA A 93 -7.27 -1.81 16.07
N ILE A 94 -6.48 -2.20 15.09
CA ILE A 94 -6.76 -1.94 13.68
C ILE A 94 -7.77 -2.98 13.18
N THR A 95 -8.95 -2.52 12.74
CA THR A 95 -9.91 -3.35 11.98
C THR A 95 -9.93 -2.93 10.51
N ARG A 96 -9.91 -1.62 10.27
CA ARG A 96 -9.68 -1.03 8.95
C ARG A 96 -9.04 0.35 9.12
N VAL A 97 -7.90 0.57 8.49
CA VAL A 97 -7.23 1.87 8.43
C VAL A 97 -7.29 2.36 6.99
N ARG A 98 -7.70 3.62 6.80
CA ARG A 98 -7.51 4.31 5.53
C ARG A 98 -6.23 5.12 5.59
N VAL A 99 -5.36 4.92 4.61
CA VAL A 99 -4.15 5.71 4.42
C VAL A 99 -4.31 6.51 3.15
N THR A 100 -4.25 7.84 3.25
CA THR A 100 -4.12 8.72 2.08
C THR A 100 -2.66 9.17 2.01
N LEU A 101 -2.01 8.89 0.88
CA LEU A 101 -0.62 9.22 0.62
C LEU A 101 -0.54 10.15 -0.59
N ASN A 102 -0.07 11.37 -0.37
CA ASN A 102 0.15 12.35 -1.42
C ASN A 102 1.65 12.63 -1.52
N CYS A 103 2.24 12.46 -2.70
CA CYS A 103 3.64 12.83 -2.95
C CYS A 103 3.75 13.74 -4.16
N HIS A 104 4.60 14.75 -4.06
CA HIS A 104 4.92 15.68 -5.15
C HIS A 104 6.42 16.03 -5.12
N ALA A 105 6.92 16.66 -6.18
CA ALA A 105 8.31 17.13 -6.22
C ALA A 105 8.57 18.13 -5.07
N SER A 106 9.68 17.92 -4.35
CA SER A 106 10.09 18.77 -3.21
C SER A 106 10.86 20.01 -3.62
#